data_AF-A0A416Z9T5-F1
#
_entry.id   AF-A0A416Z9T5-F1
#
_cell.length_a   1.000
_cell.length_b   1.000
_cell.length_c   1.000
_cell.angle_alpha   90.00
_cell.angle_beta   90.00
_cell.angle_gamma   90.00
#
_symmetry.space_group_name_H-M   'P 1'
#
loop_
_entity.id
_entity.type
_entity.pdbx_description
1 polymer ?
#
loop_
_entity_poly.entity_id
_entity_poly.type
_entity_poly.pdbx_seq_one_letter_code
_entity_poly.pdbx_strand_id
1 'polypeptide(L)'
;MKIKQDFVTNSSSTAFLLSMEEDITKDNFLRAIGIEGESPMNALFEQLYDVVEHSKEEITSYVRNRAPECDNVSNFLEREGFNQETIDIVLTLLQAGRTVYWGELESSGENLGESYFCCESFLLCDDHIYFNGKISGW
;
A
#
# COMPACT_ATOMS: atom_id res chain seq x y z
N MET A 1 5.01 38.27 15.92
CA MET A 1 4.45 37.05 15.34
C MET A 1 5.46 35.93 15.58
N LYS A 2 5.10 34.90 16.37
CA LYS A 2 5.95 33.72 16.60
C LYS A 2 5.36 32.59 15.75
N ILE A 3 6.04 32.20 14.69
CA ILE A 3 5.65 31.08 13.86
C ILE A 3 6.14 29.82 14.57
N LYS A 4 5.21 28.96 14.98
CA LYS A 4 5.48 27.64 15.55
C LYS A 4 5.62 26.70 14.35
N GLN A 5 6.85 26.35 13.99
CA GLN A 5 7.14 25.38 12.94
C GLN A 5 6.99 23.97 13.52
N ASP A 6 5.75 23.56 13.76
CA ASP A 6 5.45 22.13 13.83
C ASP A 6 5.48 21.66 12.37
N PHE A 7 6.67 21.26 11.89
CA PHE A 7 6.88 20.77 10.53
C PHE A 7 5.97 19.57 10.28
N VAL A 8 5.00 19.71 9.39
CA VAL A 8 4.36 18.57 8.73
C VAL A 8 5.34 18.12 7.67
N THR A 9 6.11 17.07 7.96
CA THR A 9 6.81 16.33 6.90
C THR A 9 5.73 15.59 6.13
N ASN A 10 5.36 16.06 4.94
CA ASN A 10 4.76 15.11 4.01
C ASN A 10 5.85 14.08 3.74
N SER A 11 5.64 12.81 4.09
CA SER A 11 6.48 11.78 3.51
C SER A 11 6.28 11.91 2.00
N SER A 12 7.37 11.96 1.23
CA SER A 12 7.32 12.11 -0.22
C SER A 12 6.70 10.89 -0.90
N SER A 13 6.56 9.79 -0.16
CA SER A 13 5.88 8.58 -0.57
C SER A 13 5.05 7.98 0.57
N THR A 14 4.08 7.13 0.21
CA THR A 14 3.34 6.25 1.11
C THR A 14 3.54 4.82 0.67
N ALA A 15 3.96 3.99 1.62
CA ALA A 15 4.11 2.57 1.42
C ALA A 15 2.76 1.85 1.53
N PHE A 16 2.48 0.87 0.66
CA PHE A 16 1.28 0.02 0.78
C PHE A 16 1.57 -1.48 0.77
N LEU A 17 0.76 -2.23 1.51
CA LEU A 17 0.68 -3.69 1.45
C LEU A 17 -0.60 -4.09 0.75
N LEU A 18 -0.52 -5.04 -0.19
CA LEU A 18 -1.68 -5.53 -0.95
C LEU A 18 -1.71 -7.05 -0.99
N SER A 19 -2.85 -7.64 -0.67
CA SER A 19 -3.15 -9.04 -0.94
C SER A 19 -4.60 -9.18 -1.37
N MET A 20 -4.83 -9.91 -2.47
CA MET A 20 -6.16 -10.27 -2.95
C MET A 20 -6.26 -11.79 -3.05
N GLU A 21 -7.46 -12.35 -2.87
CA GLU A 21 -7.70 -13.79 -3.07
C GLU A 21 -7.67 -14.19 -4.54
N GLU A 22 -8.21 -13.30 -5.39
CA GLU A 22 -8.20 -13.43 -6.84
C GLU A 22 -7.01 -12.66 -7.45
N ASP A 23 -6.73 -12.92 -8.73
CA ASP A 23 -5.76 -12.15 -9.48
C ASP A 23 -6.14 -10.66 -9.49
N ILE A 24 -5.12 -9.81 -9.30
CA ILE A 24 -5.27 -8.37 -9.30
C ILE A 24 -5.50 -7.92 -10.75
N THR A 25 -6.74 -7.57 -11.06
CA THR A 25 -7.17 -6.94 -12.31
C THR A 25 -7.84 -5.62 -11.98
N LYS A 26 -7.89 -4.69 -12.94
CA LYS A 26 -8.52 -3.37 -12.74
C LYS A 26 -9.95 -3.52 -12.20
N ASP A 27 -10.76 -4.37 -12.84
CA ASP A 27 -12.15 -4.57 -12.47
C ASP A 27 -12.31 -5.16 -11.06
N ASN A 28 -11.55 -6.21 -10.73
CA ASN A 28 -11.63 -6.84 -9.42
C ASN A 28 -11.09 -5.93 -8.31
N PHE A 29 -10.03 -5.17 -8.57
CA PHE A 29 -9.49 -4.20 -7.63
C PHE A 29 -10.50 -3.09 -7.34
N LEU A 30 -11.06 -2.46 -8.38
CA LEU A 30 -12.06 -1.39 -8.24
C LEU A 30 -13.30 -1.87 -7.48
N ARG A 31 -13.79 -3.07 -7.79
CA ARG A 31 -14.90 -3.68 -7.05
C ARG A 31 -14.54 -3.95 -5.60
N ALA A 32 -13.34 -4.47 -5.33
CA ALA A 32 -12.88 -4.78 -3.98
C ALA A 32 -12.77 -3.53 -3.09
N ILE A 33 -12.39 -2.38 -3.66
CA ILE A 33 -12.36 -1.10 -2.95
C ILE A 33 -13.74 -0.38 -2.91
N GLY A 34 -14.81 -1.04 -3.39
CA GLY A 34 -16.19 -0.55 -3.29
C GLY A 34 -16.65 0.40 -4.40
N ILE A 35 -15.94 0.44 -5.54
CA ILE A 35 -16.36 1.25 -6.69
C ILE A 35 -17.34 0.45 -7.54
N GLU A 36 -18.61 0.88 -7.50
CA GLU A 36 -19.70 0.32 -8.29
C GLU A 36 -20.39 1.41 -9.12
N GLY A 37 -20.66 1.11 -10.40
CA GLY A 37 -21.34 2.02 -11.32
C GLY A 37 -20.45 3.13 -11.90
N GLU A 38 -21.08 4.07 -12.62
CA GLU A 38 -20.37 5.22 -13.22
C GLU A 38 -20.31 6.39 -12.24
N SER A 39 -19.09 6.79 -11.86
CA SER A 39 -18.83 8.00 -11.08
C SER A 39 -17.65 8.77 -11.68
N PRO A 40 -17.66 10.11 -11.67
CA PRO A 40 -16.49 10.91 -12.03
C PRO A 40 -15.25 10.58 -11.18
N MET A 41 -15.44 10.00 -9.99
CA MET A 41 -14.35 9.55 -9.13
C MET A 41 -13.68 8.27 -9.62
N ASN A 42 -14.31 7.48 -10.50
CA ASN A 42 -13.74 6.23 -11.01
C ASN A 42 -12.37 6.47 -11.66
N ALA A 43 -12.22 7.58 -12.38
CA ALA A 43 -10.95 7.96 -13.00
C ALA A 43 -9.80 8.08 -11.98
N LEU A 44 -10.08 8.53 -10.75
CA LEU A 44 -9.07 8.63 -9.68
C LEU A 44 -8.65 7.24 -9.18
N PHE A 45 -9.60 6.33 -9.02
CA PHE A 45 -9.32 4.96 -8.57
C PHE A 45 -8.70 4.09 -9.66
N GLU A 46 -9.05 4.35 -10.92
CA GLU A 46 -8.38 3.74 -12.08
C GLU A 46 -6.91 4.15 -12.13
N GLN A 47 -6.61 5.43 -11.87
CA GLN A 47 -5.23 5.91 -11.76
C GLN A 47 -4.51 5.28 -10.57
N LEU A 48 -5.16 5.14 -9.41
CA LEU A 48 -4.59 4.42 -8.26
C LEU A 48 -4.24 2.97 -8.64
N TYR A 49 -5.16 2.26 -9.30
CA TYR A 49 -4.89 0.90 -9.77
C TYR A 49 -3.68 0.87 -10.70
N ASP A 50 -3.62 1.78 -11.67
CA ASP A 50 -2.53 1.80 -12.63
C ASP A 50 -1.19 1.99 -11.90
N VAL A 51 -1.10 2.88 -10.89
CA VAL A 51 0.11 3.04 -10.08
C VAL A 51 0.44 1.77 -9.29
N VAL A 52 -0.55 1.23 -8.56
CA VAL A 52 -0.38 0.02 -7.75
C VAL A 52 0.12 -1.14 -8.61
N GLU A 53 -0.43 -1.33 -9.81
CA GLU A 53 -0.03 -2.39 -10.72
C GLU A 53 1.44 -2.24 -11.18
N HIS A 54 1.90 -1.01 -11.41
CA HIS A 54 3.26 -0.73 -11.84
C HIS A 54 4.28 -0.75 -10.68
N SER A 55 3.88 -0.36 -9.47
CA SER A 55 4.80 -0.24 -8.33
C SER A 55 4.85 -1.49 -7.45
N LYS A 56 3.85 -2.37 -7.53
CA LYS A 56 3.82 -3.58 -6.69
C LYS A 56 4.89 -4.60 -7.06
N GLU A 57 5.57 -5.13 -6.05
CA GLU A 57 6.44 -6.29 -6.13
C GLU A 57 6.03 -7.32 -5.06
N GLU A 58 6.14 -8.60 -5.38
CA GLU A 58 5.83 -9.67 -4.43
C GLU A 58 6.79 -9.61 -3.24
N ILE A 59 6.28 -9.51 -2.02
CA ILE A 59 7.05 -9.06 -0.86
C ILE A 59 8.22 -9.98 -0.53
N THR A 60 8.08 -11.31 -0.71
CA THR A 60 9.19 -12.23 -0.40
C THR A 60 10.30 -12.12 -1.44
N SER A 61 9.94 -11.88 -2.71
CA SER A 61 10.89 -11.57 -3.79
C SER A 61 11.57 -10.22 -3.56
N TYR A 62 10.82 -9.18 -3.19
CA TYR A 62 11.36 -7.86 -2.88
C TYR A 62 12.41 -7.94 -1.77
N VAL A 63 12.07 -8.56 -0.63
CA VAL A 63 13.00 -8.69 0.52
C VAL A 63 14.26 -9.44 0.11
N ARG A 64 14.12 -10.55 -0.62
CA ARG A 64 15.27 -11.36 -1.07
C ARG A 64 16.20 -10.60 -2.01
N ASN A 65 15.65 -9.79 -2.91
CA ASN A 65 16.40 -9.21 -4.03
C ASN A 65 16.86 -7.77 -3.77
N ARG A 66 16.11 -7.01 -2.96
CA ARG A 66 16.28 -5.56 -2.80
C ARG A 66 16.52 -5.10 -1.36
N ALA A 67 16.22 -5.93 -0.37
CA ALA A 67 16.52 -5.66 1.04
C ALA A 67 17.42 -6.76 1.65
N PRO A 68 18.64 -7.00 1.09
CA PRO A 68 19.54 -8.07 1.53
C PRO A 68 19.99 -7.97 3.00
N GLU A 69 19.80 -6.81 3.62
CA GLU A 69 20.06 -6.55 5.02
C GLU A 69 18.91 -6.97 5.96
N CYS A 70 17.74 -7.30 5.41
CA CYS A 70 16.61 -7.83 6.18
C CYS A 70 16.60 -9.35 6.11
N ASP A 71 16.59 -10.01 7.25
CA ASP A 71 16.61 -11.48 7.32
C ASP A 71 15.32 -12.12 6.79
N ASN A 72 14.20 -11.41 6.92
CA ASN A 72 12.86 -11.88 6.56
C ASN A 72 11.86 -10.72 6.42
N VAL A 73 10.63 -11.03 6.00
CA VAL A 73 9.54 -10.07 5.80
C VAL A 73 9.19 -9.29 7.08
N SER A 74 9.20 -9.92 8.25
CA SER A 74 8.91 -9.23 9.53
C SER A 74 9.91 -8.12 9.79
N ASN A 75 11.21 -8.44 9.70
CA ASN A 75 12.27 -7.47 9.95
C ASN A 75 12.25 -6.32 8.93
N PHE A 76 11.92 -6.62 7.68
CA PHE A 76 11.69 -5.61 6.65
C PHE A 76 10.54 -4.67 7.02
N LEU A 77 9.36 -5.20 7.35
CA LEU A 77 8.19 -4.39 7.69
C LEU A 77 8.38 -3.55 8.97
N GLU A 78 9.06 -4.09 9.98
CA GLU A 78 9.43 -3.33 11.19
C GLU A 78 10.30 -2.13 10.84
N ARG A 79 11.27 -2.31 9.94
CA ARG A 79 12.15 -1.23 9.48
C ARG A 79 11.39 -0.18 8.68
N GLU A 80 10.43 -0.58 7.85
CA GLU A 80 9.55 0.35 7.13
C GLU A 80 8.52 1.05 8.05
N GLY A 81 8.51 0.75 9.34
CA GLY A 81 7.68 1.44 10.34
C GLY A 81 6.27 0.89 10.48
N PHE A 82 6.00 -0.33 10.00
CA PHE A 82 4.73 -1.01 10.27
C PHE A 82 4.68 -1.52 11.72
N ASN A 83 3.50 -1.44 12.33
CA ASN A 83 3.28 -1.95 13.68
C ASN A 83 3.18 -3.49 13.70
N GLN A 84 3.32 -4.06 14.89
CA GLN A 84 3.26 -5.51 15.09
C GLN A 84 1.95 -6.13 14.58
N GLU A 85 0.82 -5.46 14.75
CA GLU A 85 -0.48 -5.93 14.26
C GLU A 85 -0.48 -6.13 12.74
N THR A 86 0.03 -5.14 11.98
CA THR A 86 0.14 -5.24 10.52
C THR A 86 1.09 -6.35 10.11
N ILE A 87 2.21 -6.50 10.82
CA ILE A 87 3.18 -7.56 10.58
C ILE A 87 2.55 -8.93 10.79
N ASP A 88 1.83 -9.13 11.89
CA ASP A 88 1.18 -10.40 12.23
C ASP A 88 0.13 -10.79 11.17
N ILE A 89 -0.62 -9.81 10.65
CA ILE A 89 -1.57 -10.02 9.54
C ILE A 89 -0.83 -10.48 8.28
N VAL A 90 0.23 -9.78 7.88
CA VAL A 90 1.02 -10.16 6.69
C VAL A 90 1.59 -11.56 6.83
N LEU A 91 2.16 -11.89 7.98
CA LEU A 91 2.71 -13.23 8.24
C LEU A 91 1.62 -14.30 8.19
N THR A 92 0.42 -14.01 8.69
CA THR A 92 -0.73 -14.92 8.62
C THR A 92 -1.17 -15.16 7.18
N LEU A 93 -1.25 -14.11 6.36
CA LEU A 93 -1.58 -14.21 4.93
C LEU A 93 -0.55 -15.07 4.18
N LEU A 94 0.74 -14.82 4.42
CA LEU A 94 1.82 -15.61 3.83
C LEU A 94 1.79 -17.08 4.27
N GLN A 95 1.53 -17.36 5.55
CA GLN A 95 1.37 -18.73 6.07
C GLN A 95 0.17 -19.45 5.46
N ALA A 96 -0.90 -18.73 5.13
CA ALA A 96 -2.06 -19.25 4.41
C ALA A 96 -1.79 -19.49 2.92
N GLY A 97 -0.59 -19.18 2.42
CA GLY A 97 -0.21 -19.34 1.01
C GLY A 97 -0.73 -18.22 0.11
N ARG A 98 -1.23 -17.11 0.67
CA ARG A 98 -1.62 -15.94 -0.11
C ARG A 98 -0.37 -15.16 -0.54
N THR A 99 -0.44 -14.61 -1.75
CA THR A 99 0.57 -13.66 -2.22
C THR A 99 0.34 -12.31 -1.56
N VAL A 100 1.42 -11.71 -1.05
CA VAL A 100 1.42 -10.35 -0.51
C VAL A 100 2.37 -9.52 -1.36
N TYR A 101 1.92 -8.32 -1.71
CA TYR A 101 2.67 -7.35 -2.49
C TYR A 101 3.00 -6.13 -1.65
N TRP A 102 4.11 -5.49 -2.03
CA TRP A 102 4.64 -4.27 -1.48
C TRP A 102 4.95 -3.32 -2.65
N GLY A 103 4.42 -2.09 -2.64
CA GLY A 103 4.87 -0.99 -3.50
C GLY A 103 4.63 0.39 -2.88
N GLU A 104 5.27 1.42 -3.42
CA GLU A 104 5.13 2.82 -2.98
C GLU A 104 4.18 3.62 -3.87
N LEU A 105 3.58 4.66 -3.30
CA LEU A 105 2.93 5.76 -3.99
C LEU A 105 3.76 7.02 -3.77
N GLU A 106 4.12 7.76 -4.82
CA GLU A 106 4.95 8.96 -4.73
C GLU A 106 4.16 10.24 -4.98
N SER A 107 4.42 11.27 -4.17
CA SER A 107 3.84 12.60 -4.37
C SER A 107 4.28 13.28 -5.67
N SER A 108 5.45 12.89 -6.21
CA SER A 108 5.96 13.27 -7.52
C SER A 108 5.42 12.44 -8.68
N GLY A 109 4.49 11.53 -8.42
CA GLY A 109 3.82 10.71 -9.43
C GLY A 109 3.20 11.52 -10.56
N GLU A 110 3.09 10.91 -11.74
CA GLU A 110 2.62 11.59 -12.96
C GLU A 110 1.10 11.82 -12.98
N ASN A 111 0.35 11.21 -12.07
CA ASN A 111 -1.11 11.26 -12.04
C ASN A 111 -1.68 11.71 -10.68
N LEU A 112 -2.88 12.27 -10.73
CA LEU A 112 -3.56 12.83 -9.56
C LEU A 112 -3.95 11.78 -8.53
N GLY A 113 -4.24 10.54 -8.97
CA GLY A 113 -4.50 9.41 -8.09
C GLY A 113 -3.35 9.19 -7.12
N GLU A 114 -2.13 9.08 -7.65
CA GLU A 114 -0.93 8.86 -6.86
C GLU A 114 -0.68 10.00 -5.86
N SER A 115 -0.66 11.25 -6.35
CA SER A 115 -0.43 12.42 -5.49
C SER A 115 -1.49 12.58 -4.40
N TYR A 116 -2.73 12.12 -4.66
CA TYR A 116 -3.80 12.14 -3.67
C TYR A 116 -3.61 11.04 -2.63
N PHE A 117 -3.51 9.78 -3.06
CA PHE A 117 -3.43 8.64 -2.14
C PHE A 117 -2.09 8.54 -1.41
N CYS A 118 -1.01 9.12 -1.93
CA CYS A 118 0.26 9.19 -1.22
C CYS A 118 0.21 10.09 0.03
N CYS A 119 -0.79 10.98 0.12
CA CYS A 119 -0.98 11.86 1.26
C CYS A 119 -1.97 11.30 2.29
N GLU A 120 -2.64 10.18 1.97
CA GLU A 120 -3.71 9.61 2.76
C GLU A 120 -3.26 8.30 3.41
N SER A 121 -3.71 8.06 4.64
CA SER A 121 -3.61 6.74 5.26
C SER A 121 -4.89 5.97 4.99
N PHE A 122 -4.78 4.80 4.35
CA PHE A 122 -5.92 3.94 4.06
C PHE A 122 -5.70 2.53 4.59
N LEU A 123 -6.78 1.91 5.05
CA LEU A 123 -6.85 0.50 5.37
C LEU A 123 -8.18 -0.01 4.86
N LEU A 124 -8.11 -0.93 3.89
CA LEU A 124 -9.23 -1.71 3.42
C LEU A 124 -8.94 -3.17 3.76
N CYS A 125 -9.75 -3.71 4.65
CA CYS A 125 -9.68 -5.09 5.07
C CYS A 125 -11.07 -5.69 4.95
N ASP A 126 -11.22 -6.55 3.97
CA ASP A 126 -12.42 -7.35 3.71
C ASP A 126 -11.98 -8.80 3.47
N ASP A 127 -12.94 -9.72 3.34
CA ASP A 127 -12.66 -11.15 3.15
C ASP A 127 -11.75 -11.38 1.93
N HIS A 128 -11.95 -10.60 0.87
CA HIS A 128 -11.27 -10.78 -0.41
C HIS A 128 -10.04 -9.89 -0.63
N ILE A 129 -9.86 -8.83 0.16
CA ILE A 129 -8.80 -7.83 -0.02
C ILE A 129 -8.22 -7.36 1.31
N TYR A 130 -6.89 -7.34 1.36
CA TYR A 130 -6.14 -6.60 2.36
C TYR A 130 -5.31 -5.56 1.64
N PHE A 131 -5.67 -4.29 1.76
CA PHE A 131 -4.95 -3.17 1.17
C PHE A 131 -4.68 -2.09 2.23
N ASN A 132 -3.43 -1.98 2.64
CA ASN A 132 -3.02 -1.19 3.80
C ASN A 132 -1.89 -0.22 3.42
N GLY A 133 -2.22 1.07 3.33
CA GLY A 133 -1.28 2.18 3.20
C GLY A 133 -1.01 2.92 4.50
N LYS A 134 -1.45 2.38 5.64
CA LYS A 134 -1.24 2.98 6.95
C LYS A 134 0.13 2.56 7.50
N ILE A 135 1.15 3.35 7.18
CA ILE A 135 2.40 3.29 7.94
C ILE A 135 2.11 3.92 9.31
N SER A 136 2.11 3.11 10.35
CA SER A 136 1.96 3.55 11.73
C SER A 136 3.25 4.22 12.22
N GLY A 137 3.55 5.37 11.64
CA GLY A 137 4.64 6.25 12.00
C GLY A 137 4.21 7.44 12.85
N TRP A 138 3.21 7.31 13.74
CA TRP A 138 2.89 8.28 14.80
C TRP A 138 2.20 7.60 15.99
#